data_AF-X1HKU9-F1
#
_entry.id   AF-X1HKU9-F1
#
_cell.length_a   1.000
_cell.length_b   1.000
_cell.length_c   1.000
_cell.angle_alpha   90.00
_cell.angle_beta   90.00
_cell.angle_gamma   90.00
#
_symmetry.space_group_name_H-M   'P 1'
#
loop_
_entity.id
_entity.type
_entity.pdbx_description
1 polymer ?
#
loop_
_entity_poly.entity_id
_entity_poly.type
_entity_poly.pdbx_seq_one_letter_code
_entity_poly.pdbx_strand_id
1 'polypeptide(L)'
;MGHFISDEVIRVDAGNDEWVDIKRQLSVGDYERIARESPDEKPEGRIIATLIVLIKKWNLKDGDKEMPLNRESIERLDADLATQIIAELGKQTSAKKA
;
A
#
# COMPACT_ATOMS: atom_id res chain seq x y z
N MET A 1 -28.43 -7.46 -1.49
CA MET A 1 -27.70 -6.58 -2.43
C MET A 1 -26.31 -6.38 -1.85
N GLY A 2 -25.32 -7.14 -2.31
CA GLY A 2 -23.94 -6.98 -1.86
C GLY A 2 -23.29 -5.87 -2.67
N HIS A 3 -22.95 -4.75 -2.04
CA HIS A 3 -22.05 -3.76 -2.63
C HIS A 3 -20.66 -4.39 -2.68
N PHE A 4 -20.34 -5.08 -3.77
CA PHE A 4 -18.95 -5.37 -4.11
C PHE A 4 -18.34 -4.04 -4.57
N ILE A 5 -17.69 -3.34 -3.64
CA ILE A 5 -16.65 -2.38 -4.02
C ILE A 5 -15.60 -3.27 -4.67
N SER A 6 -15.48 -3.25 -6.00
CA SER A 6 -14.34 -3.87 -6.66
C SER A 6 -13.10 -3.27 -5.99
N ASP A 7 -12.30 -4.10 -5.34
CA ASP A 7 -10.96 -3.73 -4.88
C ASP A 7 -10.14 -3.38 -6.13
N GLU A 8 -10.36 -2.18 -6.68
CA GLU A 8 -9.59 -1.65 -7.78
C GLU A 8 -8.16 -1.53 -7.27
N VAL A 9 -7.30 -2.40 -7.79
CA VAL A 9 -5.88 -2.40 -7.51
C VAL A 9 -5.15 -1.74 -8.66
N ILE A 10 -4.09 -1.02 -8.31
CA ILE A 10 -3.19 -0.37 -9.26
C ILE A 10 -1.82 -0.99 -9.06
N ARG A 11 -1.20 -1.37 -10.17
CA ARG A 11 0.17 -1.84 -10.18
C ARG A 11 1.11 -0.65 -10.24
N VAL A 12 2.00 -0.54 -9.26
CA VAL A 12 3.14 0.37 -9.26
C VAL A 12 4.38 -0.45 -9.59
N ASP A 13 5.05 -0.08 -10.67
CA ASP A 13 6.30 -0.70 -11.11
C ASP A 13 7.47 -0.06 -10.35
N ALA A 14 8.28 -0.89 -9.70
CA ALA A 14 9.45 -0.47 -8.92
C ALA A 14 10.74 -0.48 -9.77
N GLY A 15 10.65 -0.93 -11.03
CA GLY A 15 11.79 -1.23 -11.87
C GLY A 15 12.44 -2.58 -11.53
N ASN A 16 13.36 -3.03 -12.37
CA ASN A 16 14.09 -4.30 -12.18
C ASN A 16 13.19 -5.54 -12.01
N ASP A 17 12.05 -5.58 -12.70
CA ASP A 17 11.02 -6.65 -12.63
C ASP A 17 10.28 -6.76 -11.28
N GLU A 18 10.43 -5.75 -10.41
CA GLU A 18 9.72 -5.65 -9.13
C GLU A 18 8.45 -4.78 -9.27
N TRP A 19 7.35 -5.21 -8.63
CA TRP A 19 6.11 -4.46 -8.67
C TRP A 19 5.25 -4.70 -7.43
N VAL A 20 4.39 -3.74 -7.13
CA VAL A 20 3.38 -3.82 -6.06
C VAL A 20 2.00 -3.51 -6.59
N ASP A 21 1.00 -4.33 -6.24
CA ASP A 21 -0.40 -4.01 -6.46
C ASP A 21 -0.95 -3.35 -5.19
N ILE A 22 -1.43 -2.11 -5.30
CA ILE A 22 -1.98 -1.31 -4.20
C ILE A 22 -3.47 -1.04 -4.39
N LYS A 23 -4.23 -1.00 -3.29
CA LYS A 23 -5.61 -0.51 -3.30
C LYS A 23 -5.68 0.94 -3.77
N ARG A 24 -6.61 1.22 -4.69
CA ARG A 24 -6.89 2.57 -5.18
C ARG A 24 -7.49 3.49 -4.12
N GLN A 25 -8.26 2.93 -3.17
CA GLN A 25 -8.93 3.71 -2.12
C GLN A 25 -8.90 2.96 -0.79
N LEU A 26 -8.69 3.73 0.28
CA LEU A 26 -8.89 3.25 1.65
C LEU A 26 -10.40 3.25 1.94
N SER A 27 -10.90 2.12 2.43
CA SER A 27 -12.25 2.03 3.01
C SER A 27 -12.24 2.49 4.47
N VAL A 28 -13.42 2.74 5.03
CA VAL A 28 -13.58 3.07 6.46
C VAL A 28 -12.96 1.97 7.34
N GLY A 29 -13.14 0.69 6.99
CA GLY A 29 -12.55 -0.43 7.72
C GLY A 29 -11.02 -0.47 7.62
N ASP A 30 -10.44 0.03 6.53
CA ASP A 30 -8.99 0.16 6.38
C ASP A 30 -8.44 1.22 7.36
N TYR A 31 -9.12 2.37 7.51
CA TYR A 31 -8.75 3.40 8.49
C TYR A 31 -8.84 2.89 9.94
N GLU A 32 -9.90 2.17 10.28
CA GLU A 32 -10.06 1.56 11.61
C GLU A 32 -8.97 0.53 11.91
N ARG A 33 -8.54 -0.22 10.88
CA ARG A 33 -7.45 -1.18 11.00
C ARG A 33 -6.11 -0.48 11.23
N ILE A 34 -5.80 0.56 10.45
CA ILE A 34 -4.58 1.37 10.63
C ILE A 34 -4.55 1.97 12.04
N ALA A 35 -5.66 2.56 12.50
CA ALA A 35 -5.75 3.16 13.83
C ALA A 35 -5.57 2.14 14.97
N ARG A 36 -5.99 0.89 14.76
CA ARG A 36 -5.87 -0.21 15.74
C ARG A 36 -4.49 -0.82 15.76
N GLU A 37 -3.86 -0.97 14.61
CA GLU A 37 -2.52 -1.56 14.47
C GLU A 37 -1.41 -0.57 14.85
N SER A 38 -1.67 0.74 14.73
CA SER A 38 -0.72 1.82 15.08
C SER A 38 -1.32 2.93 15.94
N PRO A 39 -1.84 2.62 17.15
CA PRO A 39 -2.48 3.63 18.01
C PRO A 39 -1.50 4.69 18.52
N ASP A 40 -0.23 4.32 18.74
CA ASP A 40 0.80 5.14 19.39
C ASP A 40 2.01 5.46 18.49
N GLU A 41 1.94 5.13 17.20
CA GLU A 41 3.09 5.36 16.33
C GLU A 41 3.26 6.83 15.93
N LYS A 42 4.52 7.26 15.92
CA LYS A 42 4.96 8.51 15.29
C LYS A 42 4.51 8.55 13.81
N PRO A 43 4.45 9.73 13.16
CA PRO A 43 4.00 9.86 11.78
C PRO A 43 4.60 8.82 10.82
N GLU A 44 5.86 8.44 11.03
CA GLU A 44 6.59 7.44 10.24
C GLU A 44 5.99 6.02 10.37
N GLY A 45 5.58 5.61 11.57
CA GLY A 45 4.96 4.29 11.76
C GLY A 45 3.54 4.21 11.19
N ARG A 46 2.79 5.33 11.24
CA ARG A 46 1.48 5.41 10.57
C ARG A 46 1.57 5.21 9.06
N ILE A 47 2.67 5.64 8.42
CA ILE A 47 2.92 5.38 7.00
C ILE A 47 3.09 3.88 6.76
N ILE A 48 3.87 3.19 7.59
CA ILE A 48 4.09 1.74 7.48
C ILE A 48 2.78 0.97 7.60
N ALA A 49 1.96 1.23 8.63
CA ALA A 49 0.67 0.58 8.77
C ALA A 49 -0.30 0.88 7.61
N THR A 50 -0.24 2.10 7.08
CA THR A 50 -1.02 2.46 5.89
C THR A 50 -0.59 1.65 4.66
N LEU A 51 0.72 1.49 4.44
CA LEU A 51 1.26 0.69 3.33
C LEU A 51 0.90 -0.80 3.47
N ILE A 52 0.95 -1.35 4.68
CA ILE A 52 0.53 -2.75 4.96
C ILE A 52 -0.93 -2.99 4.53
N VAL A 53 -1.80 -2.01 4.77
CA VAL A 53 -3.22 -2.13 4.44
C VAL A 53 -3.50 -1.89 2.95
N LEU A 54 -2.70 -1.02 2.32
CA LEU A 54 -2.85 -0.64 0.92
C LEU A 54 -2.27 -1.67 -0.04
N ILE A 55 -1.05 -2.16 0.21
CA ILE A 55 -0.41 -3.15 -0.65
C ILE A 55 -1.21 -4.46 -0.52
N LYS A 56 -1.56 -5.05 -1.66
CA LYS A 56 -2.27 -6.32 -1.74
C LYS A 56 -1.37 -7.43 -2.20
N LYS A 57 -0.44 -7.12 -3.09
CA LYS A 57 0.55 -8.04 -3.61
C LYS A 57 1.86 -7.30 -3.84
N TRP A 58 2.95 -7.98 -3.58
CA TRP A 58 4.28 -7.50 -3.88
C TRP A 58 5.09 -8.65 -4.46
N ASN A 59 5.59 -8.45 -5.67
CA ASN A 59 6.51 -9.37 -6.33
C ASN A 59 7.94 -8.89 -6.15
N LEU A 60 8.79 -9.69 -5.51
CA LEU A 60 10.23 -9.44 -5.46
C LEU A 60 10.94 -10.13 -6.63
N LYS A 61 12.00 -9.48 -7.10
CA LYS A 61 12.86 -9.92 -8.22
C LYS A 61 13.36 -11.37 -8.12
N ASP A 62 13.45 -11.93 -6.90
CA ASP A 62 14.08 -13.24 -6.64
C ASP A 62 13.12 -14.40 -6.36
N GLY A 63 11.81 -14.26 -6.60
CA GLY A 63 10.93 -15.41 -6.43
C GLY A 63 9.57 -15.27 -7.07
N ASP A 64 9.12 -16.36 -7.68
CA ASP A 64 7.73 -16.67 -8.09
C ASP A 64 6.71 -16.63 -6.92
N LYS A 65 7.06 -16.00 -5.79
CA LYS A 65 6.30 -15.98 -4.54
C LYS A 65 6.04 -14.55 -4.13
N GLU A 66 4.74 -14.24 -4.03
CA GLU A 66 4.24 -13.01 -3.40
C GLU A 66 4.89 -12.82 -2.02
N MET A 67 5.43 -11.63 -1.75
CA MET A 67 6.03 -11.34 -0.45
C MET A 67 4.94 -11.19 0.62
N PRO A 68 5.07 -11.87 1.78
CA PRO A 68 4.16 -11.64 2.89
C PRO A 68 4.25 -10.20 3.37
N LEU A 69 3.12 -9.51 3.43
CA LEU A 69 3.02 -8.12 3.87
C LEU A 69 2.92 -8.05 5.40
N ASN A 70 4.00 -7.64 6.02
CA ASN A 70 4.10 -7.36 7.45
C ASN A 70 5.06 -6.18 7.68
N ARG A 71 5.22 -5.77 8.95
CA ARG A 71 6.11 -4.65 9.30
C ARG A 71 7.54 -4.86 8.78
N GLU A 72 8.11 -6.06 8.97
CA GLU A 72 9.48 -6.36 8.57
C GLU A 72 9.65 -6.28 7.04
N SER A 73 8.68 -6.77 6.27
CA SER A 73 8.75 -6.69 4.80
C SER A 73 8.64 -5.24 4.30
N ILE A 74 7.82 -4.40 4.97
CA ILE A 74 7.67 -2.99 4.60
C ILE A 74 8.86 -2.15 5.05
N GLU A 75 9.51 -2.49 6.16
CA GLU A 75 10.78 -1.85 6.55
C GLU A 75 11.93 -2.16 5.58
N ARG A 76 11.81 -3.25 4.80
CA ARG A 76 12.72 -3.57 3.69
C ARG A 76 12.36 -2.85 2.39
N LEU A 77 11.21 -2.18 2.34
CA LEU A 77 10.76 -1.47 1.16
C LEU A 77 11.70 -0.30 0.94
N ASP A 78 12.33 -0.30 -0.23
CA ASP A 78 13.28 0.75 -0.58
C ASP A 78 12.60 2.13 -0.53
N ALA A 79 13.33 3.15 -0.07
CA ALA A 79 12.79 4.48 0.11
C ALA A 79 12.22 5.05 -1.20
N ASP A 80 12.80 4.70 -2.35
CA ASP A 80 12.33 5.13 -3.66
C ASP A 80 10.99 4.46 -4.01
N LEU A 81 10.84 3.16 -3.76
CA LEU A 81 9.58 2.46 -3.98
C LEU A 81 8.48 2.97 -3.04
N ALA A 82 8.81 3.23 -1.77
CA ALA A 82 7.88 3.81 -0.81
C ALA A 82 7.38 5.17 -1.29
N THR A 83 8.31 6.00 -1.78
CA THR A 83 8.02 7.33 -2.33
C THR A 83 7.16 7.23 -3.59
N GLN A 84 7.42 6.29 -4.49
CA GLN A 84 6.61 6.05 -5.68
C GLN A 84 5.18 5.64 -5.35
N ILE A 85 5.00 4.70 -4.40
CA ILE A 85 3.67 4.29 -3.92
C ILE A 85 2.91 5.50 -3.37
N ILE A 86 3.55 6.30 -2.50
CA ILE A 86 2.94 7.51 -1.91
C ILE A 86 2.60 8.53 -2.99
N ALA A 87 3.49 8.74 -3.97
CA ALA A 87 3.26 9.68 -5.06
C ALA A 87 2.06 9.26 -5.93
N GLU A 88 1.93 7.97 -6.26
CA GLU A 88 0.80 7.44 -7.00
C GLU A 88 -0.52 7.57 -6.22
N LEU A 89 -0.51 7.36 -4.91
CA LEU A 89 -1.67 7.61 -4.05
C LEU A 89 -2.06 9.11 -4.02
N GLY A 90 -1.06 9.99 -3.97
CA GLY A 90 -1.24 11.45 -4.01
C GLY A 90 -1.85 11.95 -5.33
N LYS A 91 -1.42 11.39 -6.46
CA LYS A 91 -2.00 11.68 -7.79
C LYS A 91 -3.47 11.29 -7.84
N GLN A 92 -3.84 10.16 -7.26
CA GLN A 92 -5.22 9.65 -7.28
C GLN A 92 -6.18 10.45 -6.39
N THR A 93 -5.72 10.92 -5.23
CA THR A 93 -6.51 11.81 -4.36
C THR A 93 -6.68 13.20 -4.97
N SER A 94 -5.69 13.68 -5.74
CA SER A 94 -5.76 14.96 -6.44
C SER A 94 -6.62 14.90 -7.71
N ALA A 95 -6.57 13.81 -8.47
CA ALA A 95 -7.39 13.60 -9.67
C ALA A 95 -8.89 13.51 -9.37
N LYS A 96 -9.28 13.20 -8.13
CA LYS A 96 -10.68 13.17 -7.68
C LYS A 96 -11.21 14.55 -7.25
N LYS A 97 -10.34 15.56 -7.14
CA LYS A 97 -10.67 16.94 -6.75
C LYS A 97 -10.75 17.94 -7.92
N ALA A 98 -10.47 17.48 -9.15
CA ALA A 98 -10.55 18.29 -10.37
C ALA A 98 -11.85 18.06 -11.13
#